data_AF-A0A2E3IRW7-F1
#
_entry.id   AF-A0A2E3IRW7-F1
#
_cell.length_a   1.000
_cell.length_b   1.000
_cell.length_c   1.000
_cell.angle_alpha   90.00
_cell.angle_beta   90.00
_cell.angle_gamma   90.00
#
_symmetry.space_group_name_H-M   'P 1'
#
loop_
_entity.id
_entity.type
_entity.pdbx_description
1 polymer ?
#
loop_
_entity_poly.entity_id
_entity_poly.type
_entity_poly.pdbx_seq_one_letter_code
_entity_poly.pdbx_strand_id
1 'polypeptide(L)'
;MTMDAQEKELATNTHKDTAVEAVATEATGGGSELLEVADYIKPEVAEQLRRQLTKAKLSPQKGLIYLASFPKSGNTWTRLFLFALFNPLVREDTNFNLSDIAGRAGQMDVTFQLFERILGKPHYEISDQEVAQTMPLAQKLLAIQQDKKVFVKTHLCNGAWHGTRTIGLDTFRSAVYIVRNPLDVTPSFASHMNTDIDGSIQAMARPSHFIGGRQKKFDLEEAIKAEKDKRPELSDEEAKEKALSPGQIPQLMGSWSEHVSSWTAEPDPRVIYMRYEDMKHDPADTFHRTAMHLGLPFSREEVIAAEEAVKFDKIQAKEKDQGFKEKMGGDAFFRKGKTGNWKEEMTDEQVRRVIRNHHEQMRRFDYIPEEYKDFGDQLAKNAKQFAVGGITGVGRKLTYADKLRIKRNQKKNKNQQDG
;
A
#
# COMPACT_ATOMS: atom_id res chain seq x y z
N MET A 1 -24.39 0.36 -13.22
CA MET A 1 -24.20 0.89 -14.59
C MET A 1 -23.59 -0.23 -15.41
N THR A 2 -24.36 -0.81 -16.33
CA THR A 2 -23.87 -1.83 -17.27
C THR A 2 -23.06 -1.14 -18.36
N MET A 3 -21.85 -1.64 -18.58
CA MET A 3 -20.89 -1.12 -19.54
C MET A 3 -21.19 -1.64 -20.95
N ASP A 4 -20.95 -0.81 -21.97
CA ASP A 4 -21.23 -1.17 -23.37
C ASP A 4 -20.09 -2.00 -24.01
N ALA A 5 -20.32 -2.49 -25.23
CA ALA A 5 -19.40 -3.35 -25.96
C ALA A 5 -18.04 -2.69 -26.25
N GLN A 6 -17.98 -1.36 -26.31
CA GLN A 6 -16.78 -0.59 -26.57
C GLN A 6 -15.81 -0.67 -25.37
N GLU A 7 -16.37 -0.70 -24.16
CA GLU A 7 -15.56 -0.80 -22.95
C GLU A 7 -15.04 -2.22 -22.68
N LYS A 8 -15.69 -3.25 -23.24
CA LYS A 8 -15.17 -4.64 -23.25
C LYS A 8 -13.94 -4.75 -24.15
N GLU A 9 -13.97 -4.11 -25.33
CA GLU A 9 -12.86 -4.09 -26.27
C GLU A 9 -11.63 -3.35 -25.71
N LEU A 10 -11.81 -2.21 -25.03
CA LEU A 10 -10.74 -1.49 -24.35
C LEU A 10 -10.06 -2.31 -23.23
N ALA A 11 -10.80 -3.20 -22.58
CA ALA A 11 -10.29 -4.09 -21.54
C ALA A 11 -9.46 -5.26 -22.09
N THR A 12 -9.75 -5.74 -23.31
CA THR A 12 -9.23 -7.02 -23.82
C THR A 12 -8.36 -6.90 -25.08
N ASN A 13 -8.33 -5.76 -25.78
CA ASN A 13 -7.51 -5.65 -27.00
C ASN A 13 -6.00 -5.55 -26.67
N THR A 14 -5.26 -6.57 -27.08
CA THR A 14 -3.84 -6.51 -27.43
C THR A 14 -3.69 -5.65 -28.69
N HIS A 15 -2.73 -4.73 -28.68
CA HIS A 15 -2.50 -3.75 -29.75
C HIS A 15 -2.52 -4.39 -31.15
N LYS A 16 -3.38 -3.89 -32.03
CA LYS A 16 -3.03 -3.71 -33.45
C LYS A 16 -2.72 -2.23 -33.65
N ASP A 17 -1.62 -2.01 -34.34
CA ASP A 17 -1.01 -0.72 -34.62
C ASP A 17 -2.00 0.33 -35.12
N THR A 18 -1.97 1.51 -34.49
CA THR A 18 -2.23 2.77 -35.18
C THR A 18 -1.17 3.76 -34.73
N ALA A 19 -0.30 4.07 -35.68
CA ALA A 19 0.81 5.00 -35.56
C ALA A 19 0.36 6.36 -35.03
N VAL A 20 1.06 6.84 -34.00
CA VAL A 20 1.26 8.26 -33.75
C VAL A 20 2.77 8.45 -33.71
N GLU A 21 3.21 9.34 -34.57
CA GLU A 21 4.57 9.72 -34.93
C GLU A 21 5.65 9.47 -33.88
N ALA A 22 6.62 8.66 -34.31
CA ALA A 22 7.88 8.44 -33.66
C ALA A 22 8.66 9.76 -33.52
N VAL A 23 9.03 10.09 -32.29
CA VAL A 23 10.27 10.85 -32.03
C VAL A 23 11.26 9.85 -31.44
N ALA A 24 12.10 9.36 -32.35
CA ALA A 24 13.30 8.54 -32.22
C ALA A 24 13.68 8.02 -30.82
N THR A 25 13.47 6.72 -30.63
CA THR A 25 14.35 5.87 -29.82
C THR A 25 15.36 5.19 -30.74
N GLU A 26 16.61 5.63 -30.72
CA GLU A 26 17.74 4.77 -31.08
C GLU A 26 18.35 4.26 -29.79
N ALA A 27 18.22 2.95 -29.57
CA ALA A 27 19.04 2.21 -28.64
C ALA A 27 20.28 1.74 -29.40
N THR A 28 21.46 2.24 -29.04
CA THR A 28 22.72 1.57 -29.34
C THR A 28 23.32 1.07 -28.02
N GLY A 29 23.59 -0.23 -27.95
CA GLY A 29 24.29 -0.83 -26.82
C GLY A 29 25.75 -0.40 -26.74
N GLY A 30 26.28 -0.46 -25.52
CA GLY A 30 27.70 -0.36 -25.21
C GLY A 30 28.04 0.87 -24.37
N GLY A 31 28.55 0.63 -23.15
CA GLY A 31 29.24 1.65 -22.35
C GLY A 31 28.50 2.08 -21.09
N SER A 32 29.13 1.80 -19.96
CA SER A 32 28.85 2.35 -18.65
C SER A 32 29.04 3.88 -18.68
N GLU A 33 27.96 4.63 -18.73
CA GLU A 33 27.91 6.03 -18.31
C GLU A 33 26.68 6.22 -17.44
N LEU A 34 26.91 6.71 -16.21
CA LEU A 34 25.90 7.03 -15.23
C LEU A 34 24.90 8.02 -15.83
N LEU A 35 23.61 7.77 -15.62
CA LEU A 35 22.56 8.74 -15.91
C LEU A 35 22.80 9.98 -15.03
N GLU A 36 23.48 10.99 -15.60
CA GLU A 36 23.41 12.38 -15.12
C GLU A 36 21.93 12.75 -14.92
N VAL A 37 21.65 13.59 -13.93
CA VAL A 37 20.30 14.09 -13.61
C VAL A 37 19.61 14.50 -14.90
N ALA A 38 18.71 13.65 -15.39
CA ALA A 38 18.44 13.69 -16.81
C ALA A 38 17.77 15.01 -17.20
N ASP A 39 18.17 15.51 -18.37
CA ASP A 39 17.71 16.74 -19.04
C ASP A 39 16.17 16.91 -19.14
N TYR A 40 15.39 15.92 -18.69
CA TYR A 40 13.93 15.96 -18.62
C TYR A 40 13.38 16.79 -17.45
N ILE A 41 14.18 17.12 -16.43
CA ILE A 41 13.71 17.90 -15.28
C ILE A 41 13.84 19.41 -15.59
N LYS A 42 12.86 19.95 -16.32
CA LYS A 42 12.80 21.37 -16.70
C LYS A 42 11.81 22.13 -15.81
N PRO A 43 12.24 23.09 -14.97
CA PRO A 43 11.34 23.81 -14.06
C PRO A 43 10.16 24.49 -14.75
N GLU A 44 10.34 25.02 -15.95
CA GLU A 44 9.28 25.68 -16.72
C GLU A 44 8.21 24.68 -17.17
N VAL A 45 8.64 23.49 -17.60
CA VAL A 45 7.76 22.39 -18.01
C VAL A 45 6.96 21.88 -16.81
N ALA A 46 7.62 21.73 -15.65
CA ALA A 46 6.96 21.31 -14.42
C ALA A 46 5.91 22.34 -13.96
N GLU A 47 6.21 23.63 -14.04
CA GLU A 47 5.25 24.70 -13.73
C GLU A 47 4.06 24.70 -14.68
N GLN A 48 4.29 24.55 -15.99
CA GLN A 48 3.21 24.43 -16.96
C GLN A 48 2.34 23.19 -16.68
N LEU A 49 2.95 22.05 -16.36
CA LEU A 49 2.26 20.82 -16.01
C LEU A 49 1.39 21.00 -14.76
N ARG A 50 1.92 21.61 -13.68
CA ARG A 50 1.15 21.91 -12.46
C ARG A 50 -0.08 22.75 -12.78
N ARG A 51 0.07 23.80 -13.59
CA ARG A 51 -1.05 24.66 -14.02
C ARG A 51 -2.11 23.89 -14.81
N GLN A 52 -1.69 23.02 -15.72
CA GLN A 52 -2.60 22.16 -16.49
C GLN A 52 -3.36 21.20 -15.59
N LEU A 53 -2.66 20.46 -14.72
CA LEU A 53 -3.26 19.50 -13.80
C LEU A 53 -4.22 20.17 -12.80
N THR A 54 -3.89 21.36 -12.32
CA THR A 54 -4.75 22.12 -11.40
C THR A 54 -6.08 22.48 -12.06
N LYS A 55 -6.07 22.82 -13.35
CA LYS A 55 -7.27 23.19 -14.11
C LYS A 55 -8.03 21.99 -14.67
N ALA A 56 -7.37 20.84 -14.83
CA ALA A 56 -7.94 19.66 -15.44
C ALA A 56 -9.09 19.10 -14.59
N LYS A 57 -10.24 18.88 -15.25
CA LYS A 57 -11.38 18.14 -14.71
C LYS A 57 -11.36 16.74 -15.30
N LEU A 58 -11.36 15.74 -14.44
CA LEU A 58 -11.43 14.34 -14.86
C LEU A 58 -12.89 13.94 -15.07
N SER A 59 -13.15 13.21 -16.17
CA SER A 59 -14.41 12.50 -16.31
C SER A 59 -14.46 11.33 -15.32
N PRO A 60 -15.65 10.93 -14.83
CA PRO A 60 -15.78 9.79 -13.92
C PRO A 60 -15.16 8.49 -14.47
N GLN A 61 -15.14 8.32 -15.79
CA GLN A 61 -14.57 7.15 -16.47
C GLN A 61 -13.04 7.09 -16.39
N LYS A 62 -12.37 8.24 -16.26
CA LYS A 62 -10.90 8.34 -16.13
C LYS A 62 -10.41 8.24 -14.69
N GLY A 63 -11.31 8.08 -13.71
CA GLY A 63 -10.91 7.89 -12.31
C GLY A 63 -10.20 6.55 -12.06
N LEU A 64 -9.37 6.54 -11.01
CA LEU A 64 -8.50 5.45 -10.59
C LEU A 64 -9.23 4.39 -9.78
N ILE A 65 -8.90 3.13 -10.02
CA ILE A 65 -9.37 1.98 -9.23
C ILE A 65 -8.22 1.52 -8.33
N TYR A 66 -8.33 1.77 -7.03
CA TYR A 66 -7.28 1.45 -6.08
C TYR A 66 -7.33 -0.02 -5.64
N LEU A 67 -6.17 -0.68 -5.65
CA LEU A 67 -5.92 -1.93 -4.95
C LEU A 67 -5.13 -1.54 -3.70
N ALA A 68 -5.85 -1.26 -2.62
CA ALA A 68 -5.31 -0.73 -1.37
C ALA A 68 -5.21 -1.83 -0.32
N SER A 69 -4.10 -1.88 0.42
CA SER A 69 -3.95 -2.81 1.54
C SER A 69 -2.79 -2.43 2.43
N PHE A 70 -2.82 -2.77 3.71
CA PHE A 70 -1.59 -2.82 4.51
C PHE A 70 -0.63 -3.85 3.87
N PRO A 71 0.70 -3.62 3.81
CA PRO A 71 1.66 -4.57 3.27
C PRO A 71 1.44 -6.00 3.78
N LYS A 72 1.65 -6.97 2.89
CA LYS A 72 1.49 -8.41 3.17
C LYS A 72 0.05 -8.88 3.46
N SER A 73 -0.94 -8.09 3.06
CA SER A 73 -2.37 -8.46 3.15
C SER A 73 -2.95 -9.13 1.90
N GLY A 74 -2.18 -9.30 0.81
CA GLY A 74 -2.63 -10.04 -0.39
C GLY A 74 -2.67 -9.26 -1.71
N ASN A 75 -2.22 -8.00 -1.73
CA ASN A 75 -2.23 -7.13 -2.93
C ASN A 75 -1.65 -7.79 -4.18
N THR A 76 -0.45 -8.36 -4.07
CA THR A 76 0.24 -9.01 -5.20
C THR A 76 -0.62 -10.12 -5.81
N TRP A 77 -1.26 -10.96 -4.99
CA TRP A 77 -2.08 -12.05 -5.50
C TRP A 77 -3.32 -11.53 -6.24
N THR A 78 -4.00 -10.52 -5.68
CA THR A 78 -5.13 -9.84 -6.35
C THR A 78 -4.73 -9.21 -7.68
N ARG A 79 -3.53 -8.60 -7.77
CA ARG A 79 -3.01 -8.07 -9.03
C ARG A 79 -2.73 -9.16 -10.05
N LEU A 80 -2.05 -10.23 -9.65
CA LEU A 80 -1.81 -11.38 -10.53
C LEU A 80 -3.15 -11.94 -11.07
N PHE A 81 -4.14 -12.09 -10.19
CA PHE A 81 -5.49 -12.51 -10.57
C PHE A 81 -6.11 -11.56 -11.61
N LEU A 82 -6.13 -10.26 -11.35
CA LEU A 82 -6.69 -9.29 -12.29
C LEU A 82 -5.96 -9.35 -13.63
N PHE A 83 -4.62 -9.45 -13.62
CA PHE A 83 -3.88 -9.59 -14.86
C PHE A 83 -4.24 -10.86 -15.64
N ALA A 84 -4.33 -12.01 -14.98
CA ALA A 84 -4.78 -13.25 -15.61
C ALA A 84 -6.23 -13.15 -16.09
N LEU A 85 -7.07 -12.35 -15.43
CA LEU A 85 -8.45 -12.09 -15.85
C LEU A 85 -8.50 -11.29 -17.15
N PHE A 86 -7.71 -10.21 -17.27
CA PHE A 86 -7.65 -9.39 -18.49
C PHE A 86 -6.83 -10.02 -19.63
N ASN A 87 -5.97 -11.00 -19.34
CA ASN A 87 -5.05 -11.60 -20.32
C ASN A 87 -5.21 -13.12 -20.38
N PRO A 88 -6.19 -13.65 -21.14
CA PRO A 88 -6.43 -15.10 -21.24
C PRO A 88 -5.20 -15.90 -21.69
N LEU A 89 -4.33 -15.33 -22.52
CA LEU A 89 -3.09 -15.97 -22.98
C LEU A 89 -2.14 -16.37 -21.83
N VAL A 90 -2.16 -15.61 -20.73
CA VAL A 90 -1.35 -15.90 -19.53
C VAL A 90 -1.83 -17.16 -18.82
N ARG A 91 -3.10 -17.53 -19.02
CA ARG A 91 -3.68 -18.76 -18.46
C ARG A 91 -3.14 -20.01 -19.17
N GLU A 92 -2.67 -19.85 -20.41
CA GLU A 92 -2.14 -20.92 -21.26
C GLU A 92 -0.61 -20.94 -21.30
N ASP A 93 0.04 -19.79 -21.07
CA ASP A 93 1.49 -19.66 -21.06
C ASP A 93 2.10 -20.08 -19.71
N THR A 94 2.91 -21.13 -19.70
CA THR A 94 3.63 -21.55 -18.48
C THR A 94 4.89 -20.73 -18.21
N ASN A 95 5.35 -19.89 -19.14
CA ASN A 95 6.66 -19.23 -19.10
C ASN A 95 6.62 -17.75 -18.73
N PHE A 96 5.46 -17.18 -18.43
CA PHE A 96 5.39 -15.76 -18.05
C PHE A 96 6.24 -15.43 -16.82
N ASN A 97 6.83 -14.23 -16.83
CA ASN A 97 7.60 -13.69 -15.71
C ASN A 97 6.69 -13.04 -14.66
N LEU A 98 6.74 -13.53 -13.41
CA LEU A 98 5.91 -13.03 -12.32
C LEU A 98 6.11 -11.54 -12.03
N SER A 99 7.36 -11.07 -12.08
CA SER A 99 7.69 -9.68 -11.75
C SER A 99 7.17 -8.72 -12.80
N ASP A 100 7.26 -9.10 -14.07
CA ASP A 100 6.77 -8.28 -15.17
C ASP A 100 5.24 -8.22 -15.16
N ILE A 101 4.58 -9.35 -14.88
CA ILE A 101 3.13 -9.37 -14.68
C ILE A 101 2.75 -8.46 -13.53
N ALA A 102 3.34 -8.65 -12.35
CA ALA A 102 3.03 -7.85 -11.18
C ALA A 102 3.24 -6.35 -11.48
N GLY A 103 4.33 -5.97 -12.13
CA GLY A 103 4.59 -4.60 -12.56
C GLY A 103 3.52 -4.03 -13.51
N ARG A 104 3.02 -4.84 -14.46
CA ARG A 104 1.96 -4.44 -15.41
C ARG A 104 0.55 -4.47 -14.81
N ALA A 105 0.33 -5.30 -13.80
CA ALA A 105 -0.97 -5.55 -13.18
C ALA A 105 -1.44 -4.47 -12.19
N GLY A 106 -0.63 -3.44 -11.97
CA GLY A 106 -1.09 -2.21 -11.33
C GLY A 106 0.03 -1.21 -11.17
N GLN A 107 -0.21 0.02 -11.62
CA GLN A 107 0.73 1.12 -11.45
C GLN A 107 0.76 1.56 -9.99
N MET A 108 1.87 2.15 -9.56
CA MET A 108 1.96 2.76 -8.24
C MET A 108 1.69 4.26 -8.37
N ASP A 109 0.94 4.83 -7.44
CA ASP A 109 0.69 6.28 -7.36
C ASP A 109 1.83 7.06 -6.68
N VAL A 110 2.87 6.34 -6.26
CA VAL A 110 4.04 6.87 -5.53
C VAL A 110 5.37 6.57 -6.25
N THR A 111 5.36 6.59 -7.59
CA THR A 111 6.60 6.47 -8.38
C THR A 111 7.32 7.80 -8.47
N PHE A 112 8.64 7.79 -8.38
CA PHE A 112 9.45 9.01 -8.39
C PHE A 112 9.23 9.85 -9.67
N GLN A 113 9.04 9.20 -10.83
CA GLN A 113 8.82 9.90 -12.10
C GLN A 113 7.58 10.80 -12.08
N LEU A 114 6.53 10.44 -11.35
CA LEU A 114 5.36 11.30 -11.19
C LEU A 114 5.74 12.60 -10.48
N PHE A 115 6.49 12.49 -9.38
CA PHE A 115 6.86 13.63 -8.54
C PHE A 115 7.94 14.49 -9.19
N GLU A 116 8.96 13.90 -9.81
CA GLU A 116 10.00 14.65 -10.53
C GLU A 116 9.41 15.49 -11.67
N ARG A 117 8.48 14.92 -12.45
CA ARG A 117 7.82 15.63 -13.54
C ARG A 117 6.96 16.80 -13.04
N ILE A 118 6.30 16.63 -11.90
CA ILE A 118 5.40 17.65 -11.36
C ILE A 118 6.17 18.72 -10.58
N LEU A 119 7.23 18.36 -9.87
CA LEU A 119 8.01 19.29 -9.06
C LEU A 119 9.14 19.95 -9.85
N GLY A 120 9.66 19.29 -10.89
CA GLY A 120 10.79 19.81 -11.67
C GLY A 120 12.08 19.78 -10.87
N LYS A 121 12.24 18.77 -10.01
CA LYS A 121 13.48 18.51 -9.26
C LYS A 121 13.70 16.99 -9.13
N PRO A 122 14.93 16.52 -8.96
CA PRO A 122 15.21 15.11 -8.79
C PRO A 122 14.61 14.57 -7.48
N HIS A 123 14.22 13.30 -7.49
CA HIS A 123 13.47 12.68 -6.41
C HIS A 123 14.18 12.65 -5.05
N TYR A 124 15.51 12.75 -5.05
CA TYR A 124 16.30 12.83 -3.83
C TYR A 124 16.29 14.21 -3.16
N GLU A 125 15.82 15.25 -3.83
CA GLU A 125 15.62 16.60 -3.26
C GLU A 125 14.18 16.85 -2.80
N ILE A 126 13.29 15.89 -3.00
CA ILE A 126 11.86 16.04 -2.69
C ILE A 126 11.64 15.73 -1.21
N SER A 127 11.13 16.70 -0.47
CA SER A 127 10.78 16.52 0.95
C SER A 127 9.45 15.78 1.14
N ASP A 128 9.26 15.16 2.31
CA ASP A 128 8.00 14.54 2.72
C ASP A 128 6.78 15.45 2.56
N GLN A 129 6.94 16.75 2.87
CA GLN A 129 5.89 17.74 2.70
C GLN A 129 5.55 17.96 1.22
N GLU A 130 6.57 18.03 0.35
CA GLU A 130 6.36 18.19 -1.08
C GLU A 130 5.74 16.95 -1.71
N VAL A 131 6.12 15.75 -1.26
CA VAL A 131 5.42 14.52 -1.63
C VAL A 131 3.93 14.63 -1.27
N ALA A 132 3.63 14.94 -0.01
CA ALA A 132 2.26 15.00 0.48
C ALA A 132 1.41 16.01 -0.31
N GLN A 133 1.94 17.21 -0.53
CA GLN A 133 1.24 18.30 -1.23
C GLN A 133 1.11 18.04 -2.74
N THR A 134 2.02 17.25 -3.32
CA THR A 134 2.00 16.90 -4.75
C THR A 134 1.13 15.68 -5.06
N MET A 135 0.84 14.84 -4.05
CA MET A 135 0.07 13.60 -4.19
C MET A 135 -1.21 13.73 -5.04
N PRO A 136 -2.08 14.74 -4.85
CA PRO A 136 -3.30 14.87 -5.65
C PRO A 136 -2.99 15.12 -7.14
N LEU A 137 -1.94 15.89 -7.44
CA LEU A 137 -1.51 16.14 -8.82
C LEU A 137 -0.87 14.89 -9.43
N ALA A 138 -0.10 14.11 -8.65
CA ALA A 138 0.49 12.85 -9.09
C ALA A 138 -0.59 11.84 -9.49
N GLN A 139 -1.61 11.67 -8.65
CA GLN A 139 -2.76 10.80 -8.95
C GLN A 139 -3.57 11.32 -10.14
N LYS A 140 -3.70 12.64 -10.31
CA LYS A 140 -4.37 13.23 -11.47
C LYS A 140 -3.59 13.02 -12.76
N LEU A 141 -2.27 13.20 -12.73
CA LEU A 141 -1.39 12.90 -13.85
C LEU A 141 -1.50 11.44 -14.27
N LEU A 142 -1.49 10.53 -13.28
CA LEU A 142 -1.69 9.11 -13.49
C LEU A 142 -3.04 8.81 -14.17
N ALA A 143 -4.13 9.43 -13.71
CA ALA A 143 -5.45 9.27 -14.29
C ALA A 143 -5.55 9.77 -15.74
N ILE A 144 -4.90 10.89 -16.06
CA ILE A 144 -4.93 11.49 -17.41
C ILE A 144 -4.12 10.67 -18.42
N GLN A 145 -2.96 10.16 -18.02
CA GLN A 145 -2.02 9.45 -18.90
C GLN A 145 -2.51 8.08 -19.38
N GLN A 146 -3.64 7.60 -18.86
CA GLN A 146 -4.09 6.24 -19.09
C GLN A 146 -5.30 6.20 -20.01
N ASP A 147 -5.17 5.45 -21.11
CA ASP A 147 -6.25 5.26 -22.08
C ASP A 147 -7.23 4.14 -21.67
N LYS A 148 -6.81 3.26 -20.76
CA LYS A 148 -7.59 2.12 -20.25
C LYS A 148 -7.90 2.26 -18.76
N LYS A 149 -8.79 1.42 -18.24
CA LYS A 149 -9.06 1.31 -16.78
C LYS A 149 -7.75 1.03 -16.04
N VAL A 150 -7.46 1.82 -15.00
CA VAL A 150 -6.20 1.75 -14.25
C VAL A 150 -6.43 1.12 -12.89
N PHE A 151 -5.77 -0.01 -12.66
CA PHE A 151 -5.57 -0.53 -11.32
C PHE A 151 -4.33 0.12 -10.71
N VAL A 152 -4.51 0.75 -9.56
CA VAL A 152 -3.46 1.45 -8.84
C VAL A 152 -3.16 0.71 -7.55
N LYS A 153 -1.96 0.13 -7.45
CA LYS A 153 -1.47 -0.42 -6.18
C LYS A 153 -1.11 0.73 -5.25
N THR A 154 -1.65 0.72 -4.04
CA THR A 154 -1.26 1.68 -2.99
C THR A 154 -1.18 1.03 -1.62
N HIS A 155 -0.20 1.46 -0.81
CA HIS A 155 -0.12 1.18 0.62
C HIS A 155 -0.38 2.44 1.46
N LEU A 156 -0.86 3.53 0.84
CA LEU A 156 -1.28 4.71 1.57
C LEU A 156 -2.52 4.39 2.42
N CYS A 157 -2.54 4.88 3.67
CA CYS A 157 -3.81 5.01 4.37
C CYS A 157 -4.70 6.01 3.63
N ASN A 158 -6.03 5.93 3.75
CA ASN A 158 -6.95 6.94 3.22
C ASN A 158 -7.17 8.05 4.26
N GLY A 159 -6.09 8.78 4.56
CA GLY A 159 -6.04 9.78 5.61
C GLY A 159 -5.53 11.12 5.12
N ALA A 160 -4.80 11.83 5.99
CA ALA A 160 -4.17 13.09 5.67
C ALA A 160 -2.70 13.09 6.08
N TRP A 161 -1.84 13.62 5.22
CA TRP A 161 -0.41 13.79 5.41
C TRP A 161 -0.04 15.25 5.12
N HIS A 162 0.59 15.95 6.06
CA HIS A 162 0.86 17.40 5.98
C HIS A 162 -0.36 18.23 5.53
N GLY A 163 -1.55 17.92 6.07
CA GLY A 163 -2.79 18.61 5.75
C GLY A 163 -3.40 18.27 4.39
N THR A 164 -2.78 17.36 3.61
CA THR A 164 -3.24 16.94 2.28
C THR A 164 -3.79 15.53 2.33
N ARG A 165 -4.92 15.26 1.66
CA ARG A 165 -5.44 13.89 1.55
C ARG A 165 -4.46 13.03 0.77
N THR A 166 -4.21 11.82 1.27
CA THR A 166 -3.37 10.82 0.59
C THR A 166 -4.08 10.18 -0.59
N ILE A 167 -5.42 10.13 -0.58
CA ILE A 167 -6.27 9.65 -1.68
C ILE A 167 -7.14 10.81 -2.17
N GLY A 168 -6.90 11.24 -3.42
CA GLY A 168 -7.60 12.33 -4.08
C GLY A 168 -9.05 11.97 -4.42
N LEU A 169 -10.01 12.76 -3.95
CA LEU A 169 -11.43 12.48 -4.18
C LEU A 169 -11.87 12.74 -5.63
N ASP A 170 -11.16 13.62 -6.34
CA ASP A 170 -11.43 13.98 -7.75
C ASP A 170 -10.94 12.91 -8.74
N THR A 171 -9.97 12.09 -8.33
CA THR A 171 -9.46 10.95 -9.11
C THR A 171 -10.08 9.62 -8.66
N PHE A 172 -10.76 9.57 -7.52
CA PHE A 172 -11.23 8.31 -6.93
C PHE A 172 -12.48 7.76 -7.63
N ARG A 173 -12.32 6.63 -8.35
CA ARG A 173 -13.43 5.90 -8.98
C ARG A 173 -13.97 4.80 -8.08
N SER A 174 -13.09 3.92 -7.60
CA SER A 174 -13.43 2.76 -6.78
C SER A 174 -12.19 2.23 -6.06
N ALA A 175 -12.36 1.36 -5.07
CA ALA A 175 -11.25 0.64 -4.48
C ALA A 175 -11.62 -0.80 -4.08
N VAL A 176 -10.64 -1.69 -4.17
CA VAL A 176 -10.60 -2.95 -3.44
C VAL A 176 -9.70 -2.73 -2.25
N TYR A 177 -10.26 -2.74 -1.04
CA TYR A 177 -9.48 -2.69 0.19
C TYR A 177 -9.29 -4.10 0.75
N ILE A 178 -8.05 -4.57 0.75
CA ILE A 178 -7.70 -5.91 1.21
C ILE A 178 -7.26 -5.84 2.67
N VAL A 179 -7.99 -6.54 3.53
CA VAL A 179 -7.68 -6.66 4.97
C VAL A 179 -7.27 -8.09 5.28
N ARG A 180 -6.29 -8.25 6.17
CA ARG A 180 -5.82 -9.56 6.64
C ARG A 180 -5.66 -9.52 8.15
N ASN A 181 -5.86 -10.67 8.80
CA ASN A 181 -5.66 -10.81 10.23
C ASN A 181 -4.26 -10.31 10.63
N PRO A 182 -4.13 -9.32 11.54
CA PRO A 182 -2.84 -8.74 11.90
C PRO A 182 -1.89 -9.76 12.57
N LEU A 183 -2.42 -10.83 13.15
CA LEU A 183 -1.61 -11.94 13.66
C LEU A 183 -0.88 -12.65 12.51
N ASP A 184 -1.53 -12.89 11.36
CA ASP A 184 -0.87 -13.45 10.18
C ASP A 184 -0.01 -12.43 9.40
N VAL A 185 -0.39 -11.15 9.45
CA VAL A 185 0.42 -10.07 8.85
C VAL A 185 1.76 -9.95 9.57
N THR A 186 1.79 -10.08 10.90
CA THR A 186 2.99 -9.86 11.73
C THR A 186 4.21 -10.70 11.26
N PRO A 187 4.18 -12.05 11.24
CA PRO A 187 5.31 -12.84 10.77
C PRO A 187 5.59 -12.64 9.27
N SER A 188 4.54 -12.38 8.49
CA SER A 188 4.71 -12.11 7.05
C SER A 188 5.41 -10.78 6.79
N PHE A 189 5.19 -9.77 7.63
CA PHE A 189 5.76 -8.44 7.54
C PHE A 189 7.17 -8.43 8.12
N ALA A 190 7.40 -9.12 9.25
CA ALA A 190 8.73 -9.38 9.80
C ALA A 190 9.70 -9.95 8.75
N SER A 191 9.30 -11.04 8.10
CA SER A 191 10.08 -11.68 7.03
C SER A 191 10.33 -10.75 5.84
N HIS A 192 9.32 -9.96 5.44
CA HIS A 192 9.43 -9.06 4.29
C HIS A 192 10.35 -7.85 4.56
N MET A 193 10.28 -7.30 5.77
CA MET A 193 11.08 -6.14 6.19
C MET A 193 12.44 -6.55 6.76
N ASN A 194 12.77 -7.84 6.75
CA ASN A 194 13.98 -8.41 7.34
C ASN A 194 14.19 -7.97 8.80
N THR A 195 13.14 -8.09 9.61
CA THR A 195 13.13 -7.79 11.05
C THR A 195 12.54 -8.96 11.83
N ASP A 196 12.72 -8.97 13.15
CA ASP A 196 12.11 -9.99 14.01
C ASP A 196 10.62 -9.72 14.26
N ILE A 197 9.95 -10.67 14.91
CA ILE A 197 8.51 -10.56 15.21
C ILE A 197 8.23 -9.32 16.07
N ASP A 198 9.09 -9.02 17.03
CA ASP A 198 8.90 -7.88 17.94
C ASP A 198 9.05 -6.52 17.25
N GLY A 199 10.02 -6.40 16.34
CA GLY A 199 10.20 -5.26 15.45
C GLY A 199 9.00 -5.05 14.54
N SER A 200 8.44 -6.13 13.99
CA SER A 200 7.19 -6.07 13.21
C SER A 200 6.00 -5.61 14.05
N ILE A 201 5.80 -6.15 15.26
CA ILE A 201 4.72 -5.73 16.18
C ILE A 201 4.86 -4.24 16.50
N GLN A 202 6.09 -3.79 16.75
CA GLN A 202 6.36 -2.39 17.04
C GLN A 202 6.08 -1.50 15.82
N ALA A 203 6.50 -1.90 14.62
CA ALA A 203 6.27 -1.16 13.38
C ALA A 203 4.77 -1.04 13.06
N MET A 204 4.03 -2.15 13.15
CA MET A 204 2.58 -2.18 12.91
C MET A 204 1.78 -1.34 13.90
N ALA A 205 2.32 -1.03 15.09
CA ALA A 205 1.66 -0.21 16.09
C ALA A 205 2.01 1.30 16.02
N ARG A 206 2.86 1.73 15.08
CA ARG A 206 3.33 3.14 14.99
C ARG A 206 2.37 4.01 14.17
N PRO A 207 1.82 5.11 14.73
CA PRO A 207 0.91 6.01 14.02
C PRO A 207 1.45 6.76 12.81
N SER A 208 2.77 6.90 12.74
CA SER A 208 3.47 7.57 11.64
C SER A 208 4.41 6.59 10.96
N HIS A 209 3.96 5.35 10.77
CA HIS A 209 4.72 4.37 10.00
C HIS A 209 4.69 4.71 8.51
N PHE A 210 5.86 4.66 7.88
CA PHE A 210 6.06 4.86 6.46
C PHE A 210 6.72 3.62 5.86
N ILE A 211 6.38 3.32 4.60
CA ILE A 211 7.12 2.40 3.75
C ILE A 211 7.58 3.11 2.49
N GLY A 212 8.76 2.76 1.98
CA GLY A 212 9.46 3.64 1.06
C GLY A 212 9.86 4.94 1.76
N GLY A 213 10.91 5.59 1.29
CA GLY A 213 11.44 6.79 1.93
C GLY A 213 12.91 6.68 2.29
N ARG A 214 13.55 7.85 2.27
CA ARG A 214 14.97 8.05 2.51
C ARG A 214 15.17 8.74 3.86
N GLN A 215 16.43 8.98 4.23
CA GLN A 215 16.73 9.96 5.26
C GLN A 215 16.14 11.33 4.89
N LYS A 216 15.69 12.09 5.90
CA LYS A 216 14.97 13.36 5.77
C LYS A 216 15.73 14.46 5.02
N LYS A 217 17.05 14.31 4.87
CA LYS A 217 17.92 15.11 4.02
C LYS A 217 18.76 14.10 3.25
N PHE A 218 18.53 13.98 1.94
CA PHE A 218 19.38 13.10 1.14
C PHE A 218 20.79 13.65 1.16
N ASP A 219 21.71 12.86 1.71
CA ASP A 219 23.13 13.11 1.66
C ASP A 219 23.72 12.04 0.74
N LEU A 220 24.17 12.48 -0.45
CA LEU A 220 24.69 11.57 -1.46
C LEU A 220 25.94 10.84 -0.96
N GLU A 221 26.80 11.52 -0.18
CA GLU A 221 28.03 10.92 0.34
C GLU A 221 27.71 9.87 1.41
N GLU A 222 26.78 10.16 2.34
CA GLU A 222 26.32 9.16 3.30
C GLU A 222 25.61 7.99 2.63
N ALA A 223 24.81 8.24 1.58
CA ALA A 223 24.11 7.20 0.83
C ALA A 223 25.08 6.28 0.05
N ILE A 224 26.09 6.86 -0.60
CA ILE A 224 27.18 6.09 -1.26
C ILE A 224 27.90 5.24 -0.22
N LYS A 225 28.27 5.85 0.92
CA LYS A 225 28.94 5.15 2.01
C LYS A 225 28.09 3.99 2.52
N ALA A 226 26.79 4.19 2.74
CA ALA A 226 25.89 3.14 3.19
C ALA A 226 25.75 1.99 2.18
N GLU A 227 25.77 2.26 0.87
CA GLU A 227 25.79 1.19 -0.14
C GLU A 227 27.12 0.43 -0.15
N LYS A 228 28.26 1.11 0.03
CA LYS A 228 29.57 0.46 0.17
C LYS A 228 29.70 -0.35 1.47
N ASP A 229 29.14 0.13 2.57
CA ASP A 229 29.14 -0.60 3.84
C ASP A 229 28.31 -1.90 3.74
N LYS A 230 27.22 -1.89 2.96
CA LYS A 230 26.42 -3.09 2.68
C LYS A 230 27.07 -4.02 1.65
N ARG A 231 27.82 -3.44 0.71
CA ARG A 231 28.39 -4.12 -0.46
C ARG A 231 29.81 -3.58 -0.73
N PRO A 232 30.81 -4.07 0.02
CA PRO A 232 32.19 -3.59 -0.08
C PRO A 232 32.82 -3.81 -1.46
N GLU A 233 32.23 -4.68 -2.27
CA GLU A 233 32.68 -5.03 -3.62
C GLU A 233 32.35 -3.98 -4.69
N LEU A 234 31.48 -3.01 -4.40
CA LEU A 234 31.08 -1.98 -5.37
C LEU A 234 32.19 -0.96 -5.61
N SER A 235 32.39 -0.58 -6.87
CA SER A 235 33.14 0.63 -7.22
C SER A 235 32.42 1.89 -6.73
N ASP A 236 33.14 3.02 -6.65
CA ASP A 236 32.54 4.30 -6.24
C ASP A 236 31.40 4.73 -7.19
N GLU A 237 31.55 4.49 -8.48
CA GLU A 237 30.53 4.80 -9.48
C GLU A 237 29.31 3.88 -9.35
N GLU A 238 29.48 2.56 -9.15
CA GLU A 238 28.37 1.64 -8.92
C GLU A 238 27.64 1.92 -7.59
N ALA A 239 28.39 2.30 -6.55
CA ALA A 239 27.82 2.71 -5.27
C ALA A 239 27.02 4.01 -5.39
N LYS A 240 27.51 4.97 -6.18
CA LYS A 240 26.79 6.20 -6.54
C LYS A 240 25.54 5.93 -7.36
N GLU A 241 25.63 5.06 -8.37
CA GLU A 241 24.47 4.63 -9.14
C GLU A 241 23.40 4.01 -8.24
N LYS A 242 23.81 3.13 -7.31
CA LYS A 242 22.90 2.48 -6.36
C LYS A 242 22.34 3.44 -5.33
N ALA A 243 23.13 4.40 -4.85
CA ALA A 243 22.67 5.44 -3.93
C ALA A 243 21.65 6.39 -4.57
N LEU A 244 21.85 6.70 -5.86
CA LEU A 244 20.93 7.49 -6.69
C LEU A 244 19.78 6.64 -7.25
N SER A 245 19.88 5.30 -7.16
CA SER A 245 18.87 4.41 -7.72
C SER A 245 17.50 4.72 -7.11
N PRO A 246 16.45 4.69 -7.93
CA PRO A 246 15.14 5.13 -7.47
C PRO A 246 14.57 4.19 -6.42
N GLY A 247 14.68 4.59 -5.15
CA GLY A 247 13.81 4.10 -4.09
C GLY A 247 12.35 4.53 -4.32
N GLN A 248 11.42 3.90 -3.61
CA GLN A 248 10.02 4.35 -3.59
C GLN A 248 9.88 5.66 -2.81
N ILE A 249 9.03 6.57 -3.32
CA ILE A 249 8.60 7.76 -2.58
C ILE A 249 7.90 7.31 -1.28
N PRO A 250 8.09 8.04 -0.16
CA PRO A 250 7.49 7.66 1.11
C PRO A 250 5.96 7.55 1.04
N GLN A 251 5.44 6.45 1.59
CA GLN A 251 4.01 6.19 1.71
C GLN A 251 3.60 6.22 3.17
N LEU A 252 2.77 7.18 3.56
CA LEU A 252 2.17 7.22 4.89
C LEU A 252 1.19 6.05 5.04
N MET A 253 1.50 5.13 5.95
CA MET A 253 0.64 3.99 6.28
C MET A 253 -0.10 4.19 7.59
N GLY A 254 0.59 4.71 8.61
CA GLY A 254 0.14 4.63 9.99
C GLY A 254 0.19 3.20 10.55
N SER A 255 -0.38 3.01 11.74
CA SER A 255 -0.51 1.68 12.34
C SER A 255 -1.45 0.80 11.51
N TRP A 256 -1.40 -0.52 11.69
CA TRP A 256 -2.34 -1.43 11.03
C TRP A 256 -3.80 -1.03 11.30
N SER A 257 -4.10 -0.61 12.53
CA SER A 257 -5.46 -0.18 12.90
C SER A 257 -5.86 1.14 12.26
N GLU A 258 -4.97 2.14 12.21
CA GLU A 258 -5.28 3.40 11.51
C GLU A 258 -5.41 3.19 10.01
N HIS A 259 -4.59 2.33 9.43
CA HIS A 259 -4.69 1.96 8.02
C HIS A 259 -6.04 1.32 7.73
N VAL A 260 -6.43 0.28 8.48
CA VAL A 260 -7.76 -0.35 8.34
C VAL A 260 -8.88 0.63 8.59
N SER A 261 -8.81 1.41 9.66
CA SER A 261 -9.84 2.40 10.00
C SER A 261 -10.00 3.44 8.88
N SER A 262 -8.90 3.97 8.34
CA SER A 262 -8.94 5.01 7.30
C SER A 262 -9.70 4.60 6.04
N TRP A 263 -9.69 3.32 5.70
CA TRP A 263 -10.37 2.78 4.52
C TRP A 263 -11.79 2.25 4.80
N THR A 264 -12.13 2.01 6.07
CA THR A 264 -13.32 1.24 6.43
C THR A 264 -14.24 1.91 7.44
N ALA A 265 -13.78 2.88 8.22
CA ALA A 265 -14.55 3.51 9.31
C ALA A 265 -15.87 4.10 8.79
N GLU A 266 -15.81 4.81 7.67
CA GLU A 266 -16.96 5.34 6.95
C GLU A 266 -17.23 4.48 5.71
N PRO A 267 -18.33 3.71 5.67
CA PRO A 267 -18.68 2.91 4.51
C PRO A 267 -18.85 3.77 3.25
N ASP A 268 -18.06 3.48 2.22
CA ASP A 268 -18.18 4.09 0.90
C ASP A 268 -18.62 3.01 -0.10
N PRO A 269 -19.78 3.16 -0.78
CA PRO A 269 -20.28 2.15 -1.72
C PRO A 269 -19.35 1.91 -2.92
N ARG A 270 -18.37 2.79 -3.17
CA ARG A 270 -17.35 2.60 -4.19
C ARG A 270 -16.23 1.67 -3.74
N VAL A 271 -16.13 1.35 -2.45
CA VAL A 271 -15.09 0.48 -1.88
C VAL A 271 -15.66 -0.91 -1.59
N ILE A 272 -15.01 -1.95 -2.11
CA ILE A 272 -15.25 -3.33 -1.69
C ILE A 272 -14.17 -3.76 -0.70
N TYR A 273 -14.61 -4.33 0.43
CA TYR A 273 -13.73 -4.90 1.44
C TYR A 273 -13.52 -6.39 1.15
N MET A 274 -12.27 -6.79 1.00
CA MET A 274 -11.90 -8.18 0.76
C MET A 274 -11.02 -8.68 1.90
N ARG A 275 -11.52 -9.64 2.68
CA ARG A 275 -10.68 -10.34 3.65
C ARG A 275 -9.77 -11.32 2.92
N TYR A 276 -8.50 -11.34 3.29
CA TYR A 276 -7.54 -12.33 2.77
C TYR A 276 -7.98 -13.76 3.09
N GLU A 277 -8.61 -13.96 4.25
CA GLU A 277 -9.10 -15.27 4.68
C GLU A 277 -10.22 -15.77 3.77
N ASP A 278 -11.16 -14.91 3.37
CA ASP A 278 -12.23 -15.26 2.42
C ASP A 278 -11.65 -15.54 1.03
N MET A 279 -10.70 -14.69 0.59
CA MET A 279 -9.97 -14.88 -0.67
C MET A 279 -9.19 -16.21 -0.69
N LYS A 280 -8.78 -16.74 0.47
CA LYS A 280 -8.13 -18.05 0.58
C LYS A 280 -9.11 -19.21 0.71
N HIS A 281 -10.24 -19.01 1.37
CA HIS A 281 -11.23 -20.04 1.63
C HIS A 281 -12.07 -20.34 0.37
N ASP A 282 -12.60 -19.30 -0.27
CA ASP A 282 -13.31 -19.39 -1.54
C ASP A 282 -12.81 -18.29 -2.50
N PRO A 283 -11.67 -18.54 -3.18
CA PRO A 283 -11.10 -17.60 -4.13
C PRO A 283 -12.06 -17.24 -5.26
N ALA A 284 -12.78 -18.23 -5.80
CA ALA A 284 -13.65 -18.06 -6.96
C ALA A 284 -14.83 -17.12 -6.64
N ASP A 285 -15.51 -17.33 -5.51
CA ASP A 285 -16.59 -16.44 -5.09
C ASP A 285 -16.07 -15.03 -4.75
N THR A 286 -14.98 -14.96 -3.97
CA THR A 286 -14.41 -13.69 -3.53
C THR A 286 -13.98 -12.82 -4.71
N PHE A 287 -13.28 -13.41 -5.68
CA PHE A 287 -12.87 -12.70 -6.88
C PHE A 287 -14.03 -12.38 -7.81
N HIS A 288 -15.05 -13.24 -7.90
CA HIS A 288 -16.24 -12.97 -8.72
C HIS A 288 -17.03 -11.77 -8.16
N ARG A 289 -17.27 -11.73 -6.85
CA ARG A 289 -17.90 -10.55 -6.19
C ARG A 289 -17.09 -9.28 -6.41
N THR A 290 -15.76 -9.38 -6.35
CA THR A 290 -14.87 -8.24 -6.63
C THR A 290 -14.97 -7.77 -8.08
N ALA A 291 -14.95 -8.68 -9.05
CA ALA A 291 -15.13 -8.35 -10.46
C ALA A 291 -16.48 -7.67 -10.72
N MET A 292 -17.56 -8.17 -10.11
CA MET A 292 -18.91 -7.60 -10.22
C MET A 292 -18.99 -6.19 -9.61
N HIS A 293 -18.43 -5.97 -8.41
CA HIS A 293 -18.38 -4.65 -7.76
C HIS A 293 -17.65 -3.62 -8.62
N LEU A 294 -16.55 -4.04 -9.25
CA LEU A 294 -15.74 -3.21 -10.14
C LEU A 294 -16.39 -2.99 -11.53
N GLY A 295 -17.55 -3.61 -11.79
CA GLY A 295 -18.22 -3.57 -13.09
C GLY A 295 -17.36 -4.17 -14.21
N LEU A 296 -16.64 -5.26 -13.93
CA LEU A 296 -15.84 -5.94 -14.94
C LEU A 296 -16.70 -6.94 -15.72
N PRO A 297 -16.61 -6.99 -17.06
CA PRO A 297 -17.52 -7.76 -17.91
C PRO A 297 -17.08 -9.22 -18.07
N PHE A 298 -16.67 -9.87 -16.98
CA PHE A 298 -16.17 -11.25 -16.99
C PHE A 298 -17.17 -12.22 -16.37
N SER A 299 -17.32 -13.39 -16.99
CA SER A 299 -18.16 -14.46 -16.48
C SER A 299 -17.54 -15.14 -15.26
N ARG A 300 -18.33 -15.96 -14.55
CA ARG A 300 -17.83 -16.73 -13.41
C ARG A 300 -16.76 -17.73 -13.84
N GLU A 301 -16.91 -18.32 -15.02
CA GLU A 301 -15.98 -19.28 -15.62
C GLU A 301 -14.64 -18.61 -15.93
N GLU A 302 -14.65 -17.38 -16.47
CA GLU A 302 -13.43 -16.61 -16.73
C GLU A 302 -12.69 -16.25 -15.43
N VAL A 303 -13.43 -15.93 -14.36
CA VAL A 303 -12.87 -15.69 -13.03
C VAL A 303 -12.22 -16.95 -12.47
N ILE A 304 -12.90 -18.10 -12.55
CA ILE A 304 -12.36 -19.39 -12.09
C ILE A 304 -11.07 -19.73 -12.87
N ALA A 305 -11.08 -19.56 -14.19
CA ALA A 305 -9.90 -19.84 -15.02
C ALA A 305 -8.72 -18.91 -14.68
N ALA A 306 -8.97 -17.62 -14.42
CA ALA A 306 -7.95 -16.67 -14.02
C ALA A 306 -7.37 -17.00 -12.64
N GLU A 307 -8.22 -17.36 -11.67
CA GLU A 307 -7.80 -17.80 -10.34
C GLU A 307 -6.92 -19.05 -10.40
N GLU A 308 -7.34 -20.05 -11.16
CA GLU A 308 -6.60 -21.31 -11.35
C GLU A 308 -5.19 -21.05 -11.90
N ALA A 309 -5.03 -20.09 -12.81
CA ALA A 309 -3.73 -19.71 -13.38
C ALA A 309 -2.77 -19.09 -12.34
N VAL A 310 -3.30 -18.43 -11.31
CA VAL A 310 -2.51 -17.72 -10.29
C VAL A 310 -2.63 -18.33 -8.90
N LYS A 311 -3.01 -19.61 -8.82
CA LYS A 311 -3.04 -20.35 -7.55
C LYS A 311 -1.73 -20.22 -6.80
N PHE A 312 -1.83 -20.14 -5.47
CA PHE A 312 -0.69 -19.85 -4.59
C PHE A 312 0.51 -20.79 -4.86
N ASP A 313 0.28 -22.09 -4.99
CA ASP A 313 1.36 -23.05 -5.18
C ASP A 313 2.05 -22.89 -6.55
N LYS A 314 1.31 -22.48 -7.59
CA LYS A 314 1.87 -22.21 -8.92
C LYS A 314 2.76 -20.96 -8.90
N ILE A 315 2.30 -19.88 -8.29
CA ILE A 315 3.08 -18.63 -8.19
C ILE A 315 4.28 -18.80 -7.25
N GLN A 316 4.17 -19.62 -6.20
CA GLN A 316 5.29 -19.95 -5.32
C GLN A 316 6.35 -20.78 -6.07
N ALA A 317 5.95 -21.79 -6.85
CA ALA A 317 6.87 -22.57 -7.67
C ALA A 317 7.60 -21.70 -8.71
N LYS A 318 6.88 -20.77 -9.34
CA LYS A 318 7.46 -19.80 -10.28
C LYS A 318 8.43 -18.83 -9.62
N GLU A 319 8.14 -18.34 -8.41
CA GLU A 319 9.10 -17.51 -7.66
C GLU A 319 10.40 -18.27 -7.41
N LYS A 320 10.33 -19.55 -7.06
CA LYS A 320 11.52 -20.36 -6.79
C LYS A 320 12.43 -20.50 -8.01
N ASP A 321 11.85 -20.54 -9.20
CA ASP A 321 12.56 -20.66 -10.47
C ASP A 321 13.13 -19.31 -10.95
N GLN A 322 12.34 -18.23 -10.87
CA GLN A 322 12.65 -16.96 -11.55
C GLN A 322 13.00 -15.80 -10.60
N GLY A 323 12.83 -15.99 -9.29
CA GLY A 323 12.85 -14.91 -8.30
C GLY A 323 11.64 -13.98 -8.40
N PHE A 324 11.63 -12.93 -7.56
CA PHE A 324 10.55 -11.94 -7.57
C PHE A 324 11.04 -10.54 -7.15
N LYS A 325 10.87 -9.54 -8.04
CA LYS A 325 11.40 -8.17 -7.84
C LYS A 325 10.83 -7.45 -6.61
N GLU A 326 9.61 -7.77 -6.16
CA GLU A 326 9.05 -7.14 -4.94
C GLU A 326 9.58 -7.78 -3.64
N LYS A 327 10.45 -8.80 -3.70
CA LYS A 327 11.08 -9.39 -2.52
C LYS A 327 12.17 -8.46 -1.98
N MET A 328 11.97 -7.92 -0.78
CA MET A 328 12.97 -7.07 -0.11
C MET A 328 13.85 -7.85 0.89
N GLY A 329 13.38 -8.99 1.39
CA GLY A 329 14.06 -9.79 2.41
C GLY A 329 13.41 -11.16 2.61
N GLY A 330 13.99 -11.97 3.51
CA GLY A 330 13.56 -13.35 3.80
C GLY A 330 13.88 -14.37 2.71
N ASP A 331 13.48 -15.63 2.92
CA ASP A 331 13.78 -16.73 1.98
C ASP A 331 12.85 -16.75 0.77
N ALA A 332 11.57 -16.37 0.96
CA ALA A 332 10.56 -16.34 -0.10
C ALA A 332 9.52 -15.21 0.12
N PHE A 333 9.08 -14.58 -0.96
CA PHE A 333 7.99 -13.61 -0.97
C PHE A 333 6.62 -14.28 -0.79
N PHE A 334 6.36 -15.35 -1.54
CA PHE A 334 5.21 -16.23 -1.41
C PHE A 334 5.55 -17.33 -0.39
N ARG A 335 5.61 -16.96 0.89
CA ARG A 335 6.16 -17.82 1.95
C ARG A 335 5.33 -19.06 2.28
N LYS A 336 4.14 -18.87 2.84
CA LYS A 336 3.31 -20.01 3.31
C LYS A 336 1.91 -20.03 2.72
N GLY A 337 1.34 -18.89 2.30
CA GLY A 337 0.02 -18.85 1.65
C GLY A 337 -1.12 -19.47 2.46
N LYS A 338 -0.99 -19.53 3.78
CA LYS A 338 -2.00 -20.09 4.70
C LYS A 338 -2.46 -19.01 5.68
N THR A 339 -3.63 -19.24 6.25
CA THR A 339 -4.21 -18.49 7.36
C THR A 339 -3.93 -19.22 8.67
N GLY A 340 -3.68 -18.50 9.76
CA GLY A 340 -3.47 -19.08 11.08
C GLY A 340 -2.04 -19.55 11.37
N ASN A 341 -1.06 -19.26 10.50
CA ASN A 341 0.34 -19.68 10.72
C ASN A 341 0.99 -18.98 11.91
N TRP A 342 0.44 -17.84 12.33
CA TRP A 342 0.89 -17.12 13.51
C TRP A 342 0.93 -18.01 14.77
N LYS A 343 0.10 -19.06 14.84
CA LYS A 343 0.07 -20.02 15.96
C LYS A 343 1.39 -20.78 16.14
N GLU A 344 2.14 -20.98 15.07
CA GLU A 344 3.43 -21.69 15.10
C GLU A 344 4.62 -20.73 15.25
N GLU A 345 4.42 -19.43 15.05
CA GLU A 345 5.50 -18.45 14.88
C GLU A 345 5.53 -17.36 15.96
N MET A 346 4.44 -17.23 16.73
CA MET A 346 4.31 -16.18 17.74
C MET A 346 4.09 -16.78 19.12
N THR A 347 4.71 -16.16 20.11
CA THR A 347 4.48 -16.48 21.53
C THR A 347 3.16 -15.88 22.02
N ASP A 348 2.62 -16.41 23.12
CA ASP A 348 1.40 -15.89 23.76
C ASP A 348 1.48 -14.38 24.06
N GLU A 349 2.63 -13.90 24.56
CA GLU A 349 2.83 -12.47 24.85
C GLU A 349 2.82 -11.62 23.57
N GLN A 350 3.43 -12.11 22.48
CA GLN A 350 3.41 -11.42 21.19
C GLN A 350 1.98 -11.33 20.63
N VAL A 351 1.19 -12.41 20.73
CA VAL A 351 -0.22 -12.43 20.34
C VAL A 351 -1.03 -11.42 21.16
N ARG A 352 -0.89 -11.43 22.49
CA ARG A 352 -1.55 -10.46 23.37
C ARG A 352 -1.17 -9.01 23.06
N ARG A 353 0.08 -8.75 22.68
CA ARG A 353 0.53 -7.42 22.25
C ARG A 353 -0.14 -6.97 20.96
N VAL A 354 -0.23 -7.82 19.94
CA VAL A 354 -0.96 -7.51 18.70
C VAL A 354 -2.43 -7.24 18.99
N ILE A 355 -3.08 -8.11 19.77
CA ILE A 355 -4.49 -7.92 20.18
C ILE A 355 -4.66 -6.59 20.91
N ARG A 356 -3.78 -6.25 21.86
CA ARG A 356 -3.85 -4.99 22.59
C ARG A 356 -3.68 -3.77 21.69
N ASN A 357 -2.70 -3.80 20.79
CA ASN A 357 -2.38 -2.68 19.90
C ASN A 357 -3.48 -2.44 18.87
N HIS A 358 -4.19 -3.50 18.46
CA HIS A 358 -5.10 -3.48 17.33
C HIS A 358 -6.54 -3.88 17.65
N HIS A 359 -6.87 -3.90 18.95
CA HIS A 359 -8.08 -4.49 19.51
C HIS A 359 -9.37 -4.07 18.79
N GLU A 360 -9.57 -2.78 18.55
CA GLU A 360 -10.80 -2.26 17.96
C GLU A 360 -11.06 -2.83 16.57
N GLN A 361 -10.06 -2.77 15.68
CA GLN A 361 -10.20 -3.27 14.32
C GLN A 361 -10.17 -4.80 14.30
N MET A 362 -9.40 -5.47 15.16
CA MET A 362 -9.45 -6.93 15.29
C MET A 362 -10.84 -7.42 15.71
N ARG A 363 -11.49 -6.74 16.66
CA ARG A 363 -12.87 -7.06 17.05
C ARG A 363 -13.85 -6.84 15.90
N ARG A 364 -13.70 -5.72 15.18
CA ARG A 364 -14.60 -5.36 14.07
C ARG A 364 -14.58 -6.38 12.93
N PHE A 365 -13.41 -6.95 12.62
CA PHE A 365 -13.23 -7.93 11.56
C PHE A 365 -13.25 -9.39 12.04
N ASP A 366 -13.62 -9.64 13.30
CA ASP A 366 -13.66 -10.97 13.90
C ASP A 366 -12.32 -11.73 13.80
N TYR A 367 -11.25 -11.04 14.19
CA TYR A 367 -9.87 -11.56 14.19
C TYR A 367 -9.32 -11.86 15.57
N ILE A 368 -10.08 -11.63 16.66
CA ILE A 368 -9.67 -12.05 18.00
C ILE A 368 -9.93 -13.56 18.11
N PRO A 369 -8.88 -14.40 18.27
CA PRO A 369 -9.08 -15.84 18.37
C PRO A 369 -9.90 -16.23 19.60
N GLU A 370 -10.60 -17.36 19.52
CA GLU A 370 -11.49 -17.85 20.60
C GLU A 370 -10.75 -17.92 21.94
N GLU A 371 -9.53 -18.46 21.93
CA GLU A 371 -8.66 -18.63 23.08
C GLU A 371 -8.21 -17.29 23.73
N TYR A 372 -8.44 -16.15 23.06
CA TYR A 372 -8.15 -14.80 23.56
C TYR A 372 -9.38 -13.92 23.72
N LYS A 373 -10.61 -14.44 23.53
CA LYS A 373 -11.83 -13.63 23.63
C LYS A 373 -12.01 -12.96 24.98
N ASP A 374 -11.73 -13.68 26.08
CA ASP A 374 -11.78 -13.11 27.43
C ASP A 374 -10.86 -11.89 27.59
N PHE A 375 -9.65 -11.98 27.04
CA PHE A 375 -8.69 -10.87 27.05
C PHE A 375 -9.18 -9.69 26.19
N GLY A 376 -9.73 -9.97 25.01
CA GLY A 376 -10.36 -8.95 24.16
C GLY A 376 -11.52 -8.24 24.87
N ASP A 377 -12.42 -8.99 25.50
CA ASP A 377 -13.56 -8.42 26.22
C ASP A 377 -13.15 -7.59 27.43
N GLN A 378 -12.08 -7.98 28.13
CA GLN A 378 -11.47 -7.14 29.17
C GLN A 378 -10.97 -5.80 28.62
N LEU A 379 -10.29 -5.80 27.46
CA LEU A 379 -9.85 -4.56 26.81
C LEU A 379 -11.04 -3.66 26.42
N ALA A 380 -12.11 -4.25 25.88
CA ALA A 380 -13.32 -3.53 25.51
C ALA A 380 -14.00 -2.86 26.71
N LYS A 381 -14.10 -3.57 27.85
CA LYS A 381 -14.66 -3.04 29.11
C LYS A 381 -13.82 -1.88 29.63
N ASN A 382 -12.49 -2.02 29.63
CA ASN A 382 -11.58 -0.98 30.07
C ASN A 382 -11.75 0.30 29.21
N ALA A 383 -11.77 0.16 27.88
CA ALA A 383 -11.95 1.31 26.98
C ALA A 383 -13.26 2.07 27.25
N LYS A 384 -14.38 1.36 27.48
CA LYS A 384 -15.67 1.97 27.83
C LYS A 384 -15.64 2.68 29.19
N GLN A 385 -14.98 2.09 30.19
CA GLN A 385 -14.86 2.71 31.51
C GLN A 385 -14.11 4.05 31.46
N PHE A 386 -13.06 4.15 30.63
CA PHE A 386 -12.35 5.42 30.42
C PHE A 386 -13.16 6.44 29.60
N ALA A 387 -13.96 6.00 28.63
CA ALA A 387 -14.84 6.88 27.85
C ALA A 387 -15.97 7.49 28.70
N VAL A 388 -16.56 6.72 29.62
CA VAL A 388 -17.64 7.18 30.53
C VAL A 388 -17.11 8.15 31.61
N GLY A 389 -15.80 8.17 31.86
CA GLY A 389 -15.14 9.09 32.80
C GLY A 389 -14.82 10.48 32.25
N GLY A 390 -15.22 10.81 31.01
CA GLY A 390 -15.08 12.16 30.43
C GLY A 390 -13.64 12.61 30.11
N ILE A 391 -12.67 11.69 30.05
CA ILE A 391 -11.29 12.00 29.65
C ILE A 391 -10.92 11.13 28.44
N THR A 392 -11.25 11.61 27.25
CA THR A 392 -10.68 11.10 25.99
C THR A 392 -9.28 11.70 25.83
N GLY A 393 -8.26 10.99 26.32
CA GLY A 393 -6.87 11.43 26.20
C GLY A 393 -5.89 10.27 26.33
N VAL A 394 -5.16 10.03 25.24
CA VAL A 394 -3.94 9.23 25.04
C VAL A 394 -3.42 8.48 26.29
N GLY A 395 -3.43 7.15 26.19
CA GLY A 395 -3.10 6.19 27.24
C GLY A 395 -1.72 6.35 27.88
N ARG A 396 -1.62 7.18 28.92
CA ARG A 396 -0.61 7.03 29.98
C ARG A 396 -1.33 6.72 31.29
N LYS A 397 -0.87 5.71 32.03
CA LYS A 397 -1.31 5.48 33.43
C LYS A 397 -1.06 6.78 34.21
N LEU A 398 -2.11 7.36 34.80
CA LEU A 398 -1.99 8.52 35.68
C LEU A 398 -1.02 8.20 36.82
N THR A 399 0.01 9.03 36.96
CA THR A 399 0.93 8.93 38.08
C THR A 399 0.21 9.32 39.38
N TYR A 400 0.79 8.98 40.54
CA TYR A 400 0.24 9.41 41.83
C TYR A 400 0.14 10.95 41.93
N ALA A 401 1.10 11.66 41.34
CA ALA A 401 1.10 13.12 41.25
C ALA A 401 -0.08 13.65 40.41
N ASP A 402 -0.40 13.00 39.29
CA ASP A 402 -1.54 13.39 38.44
C ASP A 402 -2.87 13.22 39.19
N LYS A 403 -3.02 12.11 39.94
CA LYS A 403 -4.20 11.84 40.76
C LYS A 403 -4.38 12.91 41.86
N LEU A 404 -3.29 13.32 42.52
CA LEU A 404 -3.33 14.39 43.51
C LEU A 404 -3.70 15.74 42.89
N ARG A 405 -3.15 16.07 41.71
CA ARG A 405 -3.47 17.30 40.98
C ARG A 405 -4.94 17.37 40.58
N ILE A 406 -5.51 16.27 40.08
CA ILE A 406 -6.94 16.17 39.74
C ILE A 406 -7.80 16.37 41.00
N LYS A 407 -7.48 15.69 42.11
CA LYS A 407 -8.20 15.83 43.39
C LYS A 407 -8.16 17.26 43.92
N ARG A 408 -7.03 17.96 43.76
CA ARG A 408 -6.85 19.36 44.18
C ARG A 408 -7.68 20.32 43.32
N ASN A 409 -7.75 20.09 42.01
CA ASN A 409 -8.55 20.89 41.09
C ASN A 409 -10.06 20.68 41.29
N GLN A 410 -10.51 19.45 41.54
CA GLN A 410 -11.91 19.17 41.89
C GLN A 410 -12.33 19.87 43.19
N LYS A 411 -11.44 19.92 44.19
CA LYS A 411 -11.71 20.63 45.44
C LYS A 411 -11.76 22.16 45.26
N LYS A 412 -10.94 22.72 44.36
CA LYS A 412 -11.00 24.14 43.99
C LYS A 412 -12.30 24.51 43.27
N ASN A 413 -12.73 23.69 42.31
CA ASN A 413 -13.97 23.95 41.57
C ASN A 413 -15.20 23.82 42.46
N LYS A 414 -15.20 22.88 43.41
CA LYS A 414 -16.30 22.74 44.38
C LYS A 414 -16.40 23.99 45.29
N ASN A 415 -15.26 24.52 45.73
CA ASN A 415 -15.22 25.75 46.52
C ASN A 415 -15.55 27.03 45.72
N GLN A 416 -15.55 26.99 44.38
CA GLN A 416 -15.98 28.11 43.53
C GLN A 416 -17.46 28.03 43.13
N GLN A 417 -18.11 26.88 43.31
CA GLN A 417 -19.55 26.74 43.09
C GLN A 417 -20.37 26.99 44.37
N ASP A 418 -19.76 26.83 45.53
CA ASP A 418 -20.40 27.04 46.85
C ASP A 418 -20.02 28.40 47.50
N GLY A 419 -19.52 29.37 46.73
CA GLY A 419 -18.99 30.65 47.23
C GLY A 419 -19.58 31.88 46.54
#